data_AF-R2SQZ4-F1
#
_entry.id   AF-R2SQZ4-F1
#
_cell.length_a   1.000
_cell.length_b   1.000
_cell.length_c   1.000
_cell.angle_alpha   90.00
_cell.angle_beta   90.00
_cell.angle_gamma   90.00
#
_symmetry.space_group_name_H-M   'P 1'
#
loop_
_entity.id
_entity.type
_entity.pdbx_description
1 polymer ?
#
loop_
_entity_poly.entity_id
_entity_poly.type
_entity_poly.pdbx_seq_one_letter_code
_entity_poly.pdbx_strand_id
1 'polypeptide(L)'
;MEGKMKSSWLGLFSLLLCLVGVIFSSTAEAAEETTKVMIHRIVFSGEQNADSAFNNNGQAIKEEELLGGRPLEGATFSVYDVSSRFYELTDTGLEKQEAQKKISEEADQAAEKNELSNYTKVAENQTGKDGIVTFELANYHSGSLGKVYLFMETSVPEQVAYKASNIVVGLPYAAIGSDNILHLYPKNQQQFRRPFFYKYGRQSTDPAEDQKLAGAEFRVYKELAGKTYYLHKDKYNNNNAWVEDETDEGILQVVSDQNGLVELAEYILPAGTYFFEETKAPEGYEITADSRKVKIEIPASFSEPIRVTVGSISSSMNESKVINLKKTDVPPAEPNEPDGPTTGRLPSTAGTSSVSKAARNLPQTGMQQAGSLILLGVILVILAVSIIRKRNHTEEGQ
;
A
#
# COMPACT_ATOMS: atom_id res chain seq x y z
N MET A 1 -3.45 107.24 -30.21
CA MET A 1 -4.40 108.15 -29.54
C MET A 1 -5.76 107.51 -29.68
N GLU A 2 -6.24 106.87 -28.61
CA GLU A 2 -7.40 107.30 -27.80
C GLU A 2 -8.73 107.03 -28.54
N GLY A 3 -9.72 106.31 -28.02
CA GLY A 3 -9.93 105.67 -26.73
C GLY A 3 -11.33 105.03 -26.66
N LYS A 4 -11.48 104.07 -25.73
CA LYS A 4 -12.66 103.66 -24.92
C LYS A 4 -14.07 103.58 -25.56
N MET A 5 -14.66 102.36 -25.52
CA MET A 5 -15.82 101.92 -24.67
C MET A 5 -16.40 100.59 -25.21
N LYS A 6 -16.30 99.48 -24.48
CA LYS A 6 -17.28 98.90 -23.53
C LYS A 6 -18.66 98.51 -24.13
N SER A 7 -18.88 97.21 -24.35
CA SER A 7 -20.07 96.44 -23.89
C SER A 7 -19.76 94.93 -24.01
N SER A 8 -19.74 94.22 -22.88
CA SER A 8 -20.81 93.33 -22.41
C SER A 8 -20.88 91.97 -23.13
N TRP A 9 -20.21 90.96 -22.57
CA TRP A 9 -20.81 89.62 -22.42
C TRP A 9 -20.20 88.92 -21.20
N LEU A 10 -20.89 89.05 -20.07
CA LEU A 10 -20.79 88.15 -18.92
C LEU A 10 -21.70 86.95 -19.25
N GLY A 11 -21.21 85.72 -19.18
CA GLY A 11 -22.09 84.56 -19.33
C GLY A 11 -21.38 83.23 -19.46
N LEU A 12 -21.12 82.60 -18.29
CA LEU A 12 -20.94 81.16 -18.09
C LEU A 12 -19.73 80.48 -18.74
N PHE A 13 -18.58 80.53 -18.05
CA PHE A 13 -17.63 79.43 -18.05
C PHE A 13 -16.88 79.36 -16.71
N SER A 14 -17.62 79.11 -15.63
CA SER A 14 -17.02 78.83 -14.31
C SER A 14 -18.01 78.07 -13.43
N LEU A 15 -18.27 76.79 -13.76
CA LEU A 15 -18.80 75.84 -12.79
C LEU A 15 -18.67 74.38 -13.26
N LEU A 16 -17.45 73.85 -13.41
CA LEU A 16 -17.19 72.40 -13.19
C LEU A 16 -15.68 72.08 -13.21
N LEU A 17 -14.91 72.70 -12.31
CA LEU A 17 -13.50 72.32 -12.10
C LEU A 17 -13.25 72.05 -10.62
N CYS A 18 -14.06 71.20 -10.00
CA CYS A 18 -13.87 70.68 -8.64
C CYS A 18 -14.84 69.51 -8.41
N LEU A 19 -14.64 68.33 -9.04
CA LEU A 19 -15.07 67.04 -8.46
C LEU A 19 -14.66 65.77 -9.25
N VAL A 20 -13.41 65.59 -9.66
CA VAL A 20 -12.93 64.22 -10.00
C VAL A 20 -11.47 64.06 -9.57
N GLY A 21 -11.24 64.15 -8.26
CA GLY A 21 -10.07 63.53 -7.64
C GLY A 21 -10.43 62.09 -7.29
N VAL A 22 -10.51 61.21 -8.28
CA VAL A 22 -10.51 59.77 -7.99
C VAL A 22 -9.10 59.46 -7.52
N ILE A 23 -8.95 59.40 -6.20
CA ILE A 23 -7.77 58.85 -5.55
C ILE A 23 -7.75 57.37 -5.95
N PHE A 24 -7.00 57.03 -7.00
CA PHE A 24 -6.54 55.68 -7.19
C PHE A 24 -5.52 55.40 -6.08
N SER A 25 -6.02 55.04 -4.90
CA SER A 25 -5.21 54.36 -3.91
C SER A 25 -4.91 52.98 -4.48
N SER A 26 -3.82 52.84 -5.21
CA SER A 26 -3.21 51.52 -5.37
C SER A 26 -2.79 51.09 -3.98
N THR A 27 -3.57 50.23 -3.33
CA THR A 27 -3.10 49.47 -2.19
C THR A 27 -1.93 48.63 -2.72
N ALA A 28 -0.71 49.07 -2.43
CA ALA A 28 0.46 48.22 -2.57
C ALA A 28 0.28 47.10 -1.55
N GLU A 29 -0.22 45.96 -1.99
CA GLU A 29 -0.18 44.73 -1.21
C GLU A 29 1.30 44.37 -1.11
N ALA A 30 1.86 44.45 0.09
CA ALA A 30 3.24 44.03 0.31
C ALA A 30 3.35 42.58 -0.14
N ALA A 31 4.37 42.26 -0.94
CA ALA A 31 4.62 40.88 -1.34
C ALA A 31 4.73 40.02 -0.08
N GLU A 32 3.95 38.95 -0.01
CA GLU A 32 4.01 38.01 1.10
C GLU A 32 5.43 37.43 1.17
N GLU A 33 6.12 37.63 2.29
CA GLU A 33 7.46 37.08 2.46
C GLU A 33 7.38 35.56 2.53
N THR A 34 8.12 34.88 1.66
CA THR A 34 8.14 33.42 1.57
C THR A 34 9.51 32.84 1.95
N THR A 35 9.51 31.57 2.35
CA THR A 35 10.72 30.73 2.48
C THR A 35 10.61 29.58 1.49
N LYS A 36 11.72 29.27 0.83
CA LYS A 36 11.84 28.05 0.03
C LYS A 36 12.17 26.88 0.94
N VAL A 37 11.34 25.86 0.97
CA VAL A 37 11.56 24.64 1.75
C VAL A 37 11.85 23.48 0.81
N MET A 38 13.00 22.85 0.98
CA MET A 38 13.42 21.67 0.21
C MET A 38 13.39 20.44 1.11
N ILE A 39 12.60 19.44 0.73
CA ILE A 39 12.58 18.14 1.39
C ILE A 39 13.46 17.18 0.59
N HIS A 40 14.41 16.56 1.28
CA HIS A 40 15.34 15.56 0.77
C HIS A 40 14.88 14.19 1.27
N ARG A 41 14.14 13.46 0.43
CA ARG A 41 13.67 12.11 0.76
C ARG A 41 14.75 11.08 0.43
N ILE A 42 15.36 10.53 1.47
CA ILE A 42 16.48 9.59 1.37
C ILE A 42 16.10 8.27 2.03
N VAL A 43 16.29 7.15 1.33
CA VAL A 43 16.07 5.78 1.82
C VAL A 43 17.40 5.05 1.98
N PHE A 44 17.49 4.15 2.96
CA PHE A 44 18.71 3.39 3.25
C PHE A 44 18.46 1.90 3.01
N SER A 45 19.46 1.20 2.50
CA SER A 45 19.39 -0.26 2.29
C SER A 45 19.87 -1.00 3.54
N GLY A 46 19.05 -1.94 4.04
CA GLY A 46 19.43 -2.82 5.17
C GLY A 46 19.27 -2.17 6.55
N GLU A 47 20.03 -2.66 7.53
CA GLU A 47 20.04 -2.20 8.93
C GLU A 47 20.57 -0.79 9.17
N GLN A 48 21.02 -0.09 8.13
CA GLN A 48 21.38 1.31 8.23
C GLN A 48 20.11 2.15 8.38
N ASN A 49 19.44 2.00 9.52
CA ASN A 49 18.42 2.92 9.97
C ASN A 49 19.16 4.21 10.33
N ALA A 50 19.09 5.18 9.45
CA ALA A 50 19.52 6.55 9.66
C ALA A 50 18.66 7.29 10.70
N ASP A 51 18.20 6.60 11.75
CA ASP A 51 17.36 7.17 12.80
C ASP A 51 18.09 8.28 13.57
N SER A 52 19.42 8.33 13.42
CA SER A 52 20.34 9.31 14.00
C SER A 52 21.12 10.18 12.99
N ALA A 53 20.92 10.04 11.67
CA ALA A 53 21.90 10.59 10.70
C ALA A 53 21.82 12.10 10.49
N PHE A 54 20.60 12.68 10.43
CA PHE A 54 20.42 14.07 10.01
C PHE A 54 19.65 14.87 11.05
N ASN A 55 20.33 15.81 11.70
CA ASN A 55 19.67 16.84 12.48
C ASN A 55 19.11 17.88 11.51
N ASN A 56 17.79 18.04 11.47
CA ASN A 56 17.09 19.06 10.67
C ASN A 56 17.36 20.47 11.21
N ASN A 57 18.61 20.92 11.08
CA ASN A 57 19.09 22.26 11.43
C ASN A 57 18.86 23.28 10.31
N GLY A 58 18.19 22.88 9.23
CA GLY A 58 17.84 23.70 8.09
C GLY A 58 18.92 23.86 7.01
N GLN A 59 20.09 23.25 7.20
CA GLN A 59 21.23 23.38 6.28
C GLN A 59 21.29 22.23 5.27
N ALA A 60 21.86 22.50 4.10
CA ALA A 60 22.11 21.47 3.09
C ALA A 60 23.21 20.50 3.57
N ILE A 61 22.97 19.21 3.40
CA ILE A 61 23.92 18.14 3.63
C ILE A 61 24.50 17.73 2.28
N LYS A 62 25.83 17.56 2.22
CA LYS A 62 26.52 17.17 0.98
C LYS A 62 26.26 15.71 0.65
N GLU A 63 26.31 15.35 -0.62
CA GLU A 63 25.99 14.00 -1.10
C GLU A 63 26.89 12.93 -0.47
N GLU A 64 28.17 13.24 -0.28
CA GLU A 64 29.14 12.36 0.39
C GLU A 64 28.83 12.11 1.88
N GLU A 65 28.04 12.98 2.51
CA GLU A 65 27.63 12.89 3.91
C GLU A 65 26.29 12.16 4.09
N LEU A 66 25.67 11.67 3.01
CA LEU A 66 24.37 10.97 3.05
C LEU A 66 24.46 9.53 3.58
N LEU A 67 25.63 9.10 4.06
CA LEU A 67 25.87 7.82 4.73
C LEU A 67 25.36 6.59 3.95
N GLY A 68 25.50 6.60 2.62
CA GLY A 68 25.02 5.50 1.76
C GLY A 68 23.52 5.49 1.50
N GLY A 69 22.79 6.51 2.00
CA GLY A 69 21.41 6.76 1.65
C GLY A 69 21.25 7.08 0.17
N ARG A 70 20.11 6.69 -0.39
CA ARG A 70 19.75 6.89 -1.79
C ARG A 70 18.54 7.80 -1.90
N PRO A 71 18.50 8.74 -2.85
CA PRO A 71 17.32 9.53 -3.09
C PRO A 71 16.12 8.65 -3.49
N LEU A 72 14.92 9.02 -3.04
CA LEU A 72 13.69 8.35 -3.40
C LEU A 72 12.86 9.22 -4.35
N GLU A 73 12.77 8.80 -5.61
CA GLU A 73 11.93 9.42 -6.64
C GLU A 73 10.46 9.03 -6.48
N GLY A 74 9.53 9.97 -6.70
CA GLY A 74 8.08 9.70 -6.77
C GLY A 74 7.35 9.65 -5.43
N ALA A 75 7.98 10.00 -4.32
CA ALA A 75 7.30 10.19 -3.04
C ALA A 75 6.46 11.47 -3.06
N THR A 76 5.19 11.39 -2.64
CA THR A 76 4.29 12.56 -2.59
C THR A 76 4.29 13.16 -1.20
N PHE A 77 4.58 14.47 -1.12
CA PHE A 77 4.47 15.26 0.10
C PHE A 77 3.31 16.24 -0.01
N SER A 78 2.44 16.23 1.00
CA SER A 78 1.39 17.22 1.20
C SER A 78 1.78 18.14 2.36
N VAL A 79 1.54 19.43 2.21
CA VAL A 79 1.87 20.47 3.18
C VAL A 79 0.59 21.05 3.75
N TYR A 80 0.49 21.12 5.07
CA TYR A 80 -0.67 21.63 5.78
C TYR A 80 -0.29 22.81 6.66
N ASP A 81 -1.10 23.88 6.63
CA ASP A 81 -0.98 24.98 7.59
C ASP A 81 -1.61 24.54 8.92
N VAL A 82 -0.77 24.46 9.95
CA VAL A 82 -1.14 24.04 11.31
C VAL A 82 -0.92 25.16 12.33
N SER A 83 -0.78 26.41 11.86
CA SER A 83 -0.44 27.57 12.69
C SER A 83 -1.43 27.76 13.85
N SER A 84 -2.74 27.73 13.57
CA SER A 84 -3.77 27.91 14.59
C SER A 84 -3.68 26.84 15.67
N ARG A 85 -3.54 25.57 15.27
CA ARG A 85 -3.41 24.46 16.22
C ARG A 85 -2.14 24.54 17.06
N PHE A 86 -1.03 24.95 16.45
CA PHE A 86 0.22 25.15 17.17
C PHE A 86 0.10 26.23 18.24
N TYR A 87 -0.45 27.39 17.89
CA TYR A 87 -0.59 28.49 18.84
C TYR A 87 -1.61 28.18 19.93
N GLU A 88 -2.72 27.52 19.62
CA GLU A 88 -3.66 27.00 20.63
C GLU A 88 -2.95 26.12 21.67
N LEU A 89 -2.08 25.21 21.24
CA LEU A 89 -1.35 24.33 22.14
C LEU A 89 -0.33 25.12 22.98
N THR A 90 0.45 26.01 22.37
CA THR A 90 1.47 26.77 23.12
C THR A 90 0.86 27.80 24.08
N ASP A 91 -0.32 28.35 23.75
CA ASP A 91 -1.04 29.29 24.62
C ASP A 91 -1.55 28.62 25.91
N THR A 92 -1.68 27.29 25.92
CA THR A 92 -1.95 26.52 27.15
C THR A 92 -0.70 26.32 28.04
N GLY A 93 0.46 26.79 27.59
CA GLY A 93 1.76 26.61 28.26
C GLY A 93 2.50 25.35 27.84
N LEU A 94 2.07 24.66 26.78
CA LEU A 94 2.78 23.50 26.24
C LEU A 94 4.07 23.96 25.53
N GLU A 95 5.17 23.26 25.76
CA GLU A 95 6.45 23.57 25.11
C GLU A 95 6.37 23.37 23.59
N LYS A 96 7.11 24.17 22.81
CA LYS A 96 7.01 24.19 21.35
C LYS A 96 7.29 22.82 20.72
N GLN A 97 8.30 22.11 21.21
CA GLN A 97 8.66 20.78 20.75
C GLN A 97 7.57 19.74 21.06
N GLU A 98 6.91 19.88 22.21
CA GLU A 98 5.79 19.02 22.57
C GLU A 98 4.55 19.32 21.72
N ALA A 99 4.29 20.59 21.40
CA ALA A 99 3.25 20.99 20.47
C ALA A 99 3.50 20.45 19.05
N GLN A 100 4.73 20.54 18.53
CA GLN A 100 5.13 19.94 17.26
C GLN A 100 4.91 18.43 17.24
N LYS A 101 5.36 17.73 18.29
CA LYS A 101 5.17 16.28 18.45
C LYS A 101 3.69 15.92 18.48
N LYS A 102 2.88 16.65 19.24
CA LYS A 102 1.44 16.43 19.34
C LYS A 102 0.73 16.62 18.00
N ILE A 103 1.04 17.68 17.26
CA ILE A 103 0.48 17.90 15.91
C ILE A 103 0.86 16.77 14.97
N SER A 104 2.12 16.31 15.02
CA SER A 104 2.57 15.15 14.24
C SER A 104 1.73 13.89 14.53
N GLU A 105 1.50 13.59 15.81
CA GLU A 105 0.70 12.43 16.24
C GLU A 105 -0.79 12.56 15.88
N GLU A 106 -1.37 13.75 16.06
CA GLU A 106 -2.76 14.05 15.66
C GLU A 106 -2.94 13.89 14.14
N ALA A 107 -1.94 14.25 13.34
CA ALA A 107 -1.98 14.11 11.89
C ALA A 107 -1.86 12.65 11.43
N ASP A 108 -0.98 11.85 12.06
CA ASP A 108 -0.91 10.41 11.78
C ASP A 108 -2.25 9.72 12.08
N GLN A 109 -2.89 10.03 13.22
CA GLN A 109 -4.21 9.49 13.56
C GLN A 109 -5.30 9.94 12.57
N ALA A 110 -5.26 11.19 12.12
CA ALA A 110 -6.19 11.68 11.12
C ALA A 110 -5.99 10.98 9.77
N ALA A 111 -4.75 10.70 9.37
CA ALA A 111 -4.45 9.93 8.16
C ALA A 111 -5.02 8.51 8.23
N GLU A 112 -4.84 7.82 9.36
CA GLU A 112 -5.40 6.47 9.59
C GLU A 112 -6.93 6.42 9.53
N LYS A 113 -7.59 7.50 9.96
CA LYS A 113 -9.05 7.63 9.94
C LYS A 113 -9.61 8.24 8.66
N ASN A 114 -8.75 8.59 7.69
CA ASN A 114 -9.13 9.31 6.47
C ASN A 114 -9.78 10.69 6.75
N GLU A 115 -9.27 11.40 7.76
CA GLU A 115 -9.76 12.69 8.26
C GLU A 115 -8.82 13.85 7.90
N LEU A 116 -7.83 13.64 7.01
CA LEU A 116 -6.90 14.70 6.56
C LEU A 116 -7.61 15.86 5.84
N SER A 117 -8.85 15.66 5.38
CA SER A 117 -9.69 16.74 4.84
C SER A 117 -9.99 17.85 5.85
N ASN A 118 -9.82 17.58 7.15
CA ASN A 118 -10.00 18.57 8.22
C ASN A 118 -8.80 19.52 8.35
N TYR A 119 -7.67 19.21 7.70
CA TYR A 119 -6.49 20.06 7.68
C TYR A 119 -6.50 20.99 6.47
N THR A 120 -6.00 22.21 6.63
CA THR A 120 -5.84 23.15 5.51
C THR A 120 -4.60 22.77 4.69
N LYS A 121 -4.80 21.98 3.62
CA LYS A 121 -3.73 21.66 2.65
C LYS A 121 -3.39 22.91 1.84
N VAL A 122 -2.13 23.33 1.88
CA VAL A 122 -1.64 24.52 1.17
C VAL A 122 -0.80 24.18 -0.06
N ALA A 123 -0.17 23.00 -0.09
CA ALA A 123 0.61 22.53 -1.23
C ALA A 123 0.68 21.00 -1.26
N GLU A 124 0.99 20.46 -2.43
CA GLU A 124 1.26 19.04 -2.65
C GLU A 124 2.15 18.88 -3.87
N ASN A 125 3.18 18.04 -3.77
CA ASN A 125 4.06 17.76 -4.91
C ASN A 125 4.84 16.44 -4.68
N GLN A 126 5.51 15.96 -5.73
CA GLN A 126 6.29 14.73 -5.72
C GLN A 126 7.80 14.97 -5.80
N THR A 127 8.58 14.05 -5.21
CA THR A 127 10.04 14.07 -5.32
C THR A 127 10.50 13.72 -6.73
N GLY A 128 11.51 14.46 -7.20
CA GLY A 128 12.19 14.18 -8.46
C GLY A 128 13.19 13.01 -8.36
N LYS A 129 13.95 12.78 -9.45
CA LYS A 129 15.00 11.75 -9.52
C LYS A 129 16.11 11.90 -8.48
N ASP A 130 16.32 13.13 -8.02
CA ASP A 130 17.24 13.51 -6.96
C ASP A 130 16.65 13.30 -5.55
N GLY A 131 15.41 12.81 -5.45
CA GLY A 131 14.71 12.61 -4.17
C GLY A 131 14.30 13.93 -3.53
N ILE A 132 14.31 15.03 -4.27
CA ILE A 132 14.02 16.36 -3.75
C ILE A 132 12.62 16.80 -4.19
N VAL A 133 11.90 17.42 -3.26
CA VAL A 133 10.70 18.21 -3.55
C VAL A 133 10.82 19.59 -2.91
N THR A 134 10.36 20.63 -3.61
CA THR A 134 10.48 22.03 -3.17
C THR A 134 9.12 22.68 -3.04
N PHE A 135 8.95 23.47 -1.98
CA PHE A 135 7.79 24.30 -1.71
C PHE A 135 8.21 25.74 -1.46
N GLU A 136 7.36 26.69 -1.83
CA GLU A 136 7.50 28.10 -1.49
C GLU A 136 6.34 28.48 -0.59
N LEU A 137 6.63 28.83 0.67
CA LEU A 137 5.64 28.94 1.73
C LEU A 137 5.73 30.29 2.43
N ALA A 138 4.57 30.85 2.78
CA ALA A 138 4.48 32.11 3.50
C ALA A 138 5.12 32.06 4.89
N ASN A 139 5.77 33.15 5.29
CA ASN A 139 6.48 33.21 6.57
C ASN A 139 5.57 33.53 7.75
N TYR A 140 4.50 34.30 7.55
CA TYR A 140 3.78 34.91 8.66
C TYR A 140 2.30 34.52 8.71
N HIS A 141 1.85 34.13 9.89
CA HIS A 141 0.46 33.81 10.19
C HIS A 141 -0.34 35.08 10.46
N SER A 142 0.16 35.93 11.36
CA SER A 142 -0.46 37.21 11.74
C SER A 142 0.56 38.14 12.38
N GLY A 143 0.73 39.34 11.82
CA GLY A 143 1.75 40.28 12.28
C GLY A 143 3.14 39.66 12.17
N SER A 144 3.86 39.57 13.30
CA SER A 144 5.18 38.93 13.39
C SER A 144 5.14 37.45 13.80
N LEU A 145 3.95 36.88 14.04
CA LEU A 145 3.82 35.46 14.36
C LEU A 145 4.03 34.64 13.10
N GLY A 146 4.96 33.68 13.21
CA GLY A 146 5.33 32.78 12.14
C GLY A 146 4.21 31.82 11.71
N LYS A 147 4.21 31.40 10.45
CA LYS A 147 3.42 30.23 10.04
C LYS A 147 4.05 28.96 10.57
N VAL A 148 3.23 27.96 10.91
CA VAL A 148 3.70 26.62 11.25
C VAL A 148 3.11 25.63 10.25
N TYR A 149 3.98 24.86 9.61
CA TYR A 149 3.62 23.90 8.58
C TYR A 149 3.92 22.47 9.02
N LEU A 150 3.02 21.57 8.68
CA LEU A 150 3.20 20.13 8.72
C LEU A 150 3.51 19.62 7.32
N PHE A 151 4.61 18.89 7.18
CA PHE A 151 4.98 18.16 5.97
C PHE A 151 4.74 16.68 6.20
N MET A 152 3.85 16.10 5.40
CA MET A 152 3.45 14.69 5.48
C MET A 152 3.68 14.00 4.15
N GLU A 153 4.36 12.85 4.16
CA GLU A 153 4.45 11.98 3.00
C GLU A 153 3.14 11.18 2.89
N THR A 154 2.31 11.53 1.91
CA THR A 154 0.97 10.97 1.72
C THR A 154 0.93 9.82 0.72
N SER A 155 2.00 9.62 -0.06
CA SER A 155 2.17 8.47 -0.93
C SER A 155 3.65 8.15 -1.12
N VAL A 156 3.97 6.86 -1.18
CA VAL A 156 5.31 6.32 -1.43
C VAL A 156 5.25 5.44 -2.67
N PRO A 157 6.27 5.44 -3.55
CA PRO A 157 6.34 4.50 -4.67
C PRO A 157 6.20 3.05 -4.22
N GLU A 158 5.67 2.21 -5.11
CA GLU A 158 5.59 0.77 -4.88
C GLU A 158 6.97 0.18 -4.51
N GLN A 159 6.97 -0.89 -3.70
CA GLN A 159 8.18 -1.62 -3.26
C GLN A 159 9.04 -0.92 -2.20
N VAL A 160 8.62 0.24 -1.69
CA VAL A 160 9.28 0.92 -0.58
C VAL A 160 8.55 0.64 0.73
N ALA A 161 9.26 0.01 1.67
CA ALA A 161 8.72 -0.37 2.98
C ALA A 161 8.82 0.73 4.06
N TYR A 162 9.15 1.96 3.68
CA TYR A 162 9.44 3.07 4.60
C TYR A 162 8.71 4.32 4.15
N LYS A 163 8.04 5.00 5.09
CA LYS A 163 7.53 6.36 4.91
C LYS A 163 8.39 7.34 5.69
N ALA A 164 8.37 8.61 5.33
CA ALA A 164 8.96 9.70 6.07
C ALA A 164 8.16 10.01 7.35
N SER A 165 8.84 10.19 8.49
CA SER A 165 8.23 10.87 9.63
C SER A 165 7.69 12.23 9.23
N ASN A 166 6.55 12.61 9.80
CA ASN A 166 6.05 13.97 9.73
C ASN A 166 7.10 14.96 10.25
N ILE A 167 7.19 16.13 9.61
CA ILE A 167 7.99 17.25 10.12
C ILE A 167 7.06 18.44 10.35
N VAL A 168 7.12 19.03 11.53
CA VAL A 168 6.39 20.27 11.85
C VAL A 168 7.41 21.40 12.04
N VAL A 169 7.35 22.44 11.20
CA VAL A 169 8.32 23.56 11.21
C VAL A 169 7.61 24.90 11.26
N GLY A 170 8.12 25.80 12.12
CA GLY A 170 7.76 27.22 12.10
C GLY A 170 8.66 28.03 11.16
N LEU A 171 8.06 28.91 10.37
CA LEU A 171 8.73 29.88 9.51
C LEU A 171 8.52 31.32 10.06
N PRO A 172 9.43 32.27 9.77
CA PRO A 172 10.74 32.06 9.15
C PRO A 172 11.70 31.31 10.08
N TYR A 173 12.59 30.49 9.53
CA TYR A 173 13.51 29.67 10.32
C TYR A 173 14.87 30.37 10.48
N ALA A 174 15.19 30.81 11.70
CA ALA A 174 16.31 31.72 11.94
C ALA A 174 17.71 31.21 11.54
N ALA A 175 17.90 29.89 11.41
CA ALA A 175 19.20 29.30 11.12
C ALA A 175 19.44 29.02 9.62
N ILE A 176 18.56 29.45 8.72
CA ILE A 176 18.82 29.37 7.26
C ILE A 176 19.78 30.48 6.82
N GLY A 177 20.61 30.18 5.83
CA GLY A 177 21.60 31.11 5.30
C GLY A 177 20.99 32.22 4.46
N SER A 178 21.85 33.03 3.83
CA SER A 178 21.43 34.14 2.95
C SER A 178 20.68 33.70 1.68
N ASP A 179 20.68 32.40 1.38
CA ASP A 179 19.95 31.79 0.28
C ASP A 179 18.45 31.59 0.57
N ASN A 180 18.03 31.76 1.83
CA ASN A 180 16.63 31.62 2.28
C ASN A 180 16.02 30.26 1.90
N ILE A 181 16.84 29.21 1.93
CA ILE A 181 16.43 27.83 1.66
C ILE A 181 16.50 27.04 2.97
N LEU A 182 15.36 26.49 3.38
CA LEU A 182 15.28 25.55 4.48
C LEU A 182 15.38 24.12 3.94
N HIS A 183 16.46 23.42 4.29
CA HIS A 183 16.66 22.02 3.95
C HIS A 183 16.13 21.10 5.06
N LEU A 184 15.26 20.16 4.69
CA LEU A 184 14.66 19.16 5.58
C LEU A 184 14.93 17.75 5.08
N TYR A 185 15.28 16.86 6.00
CA TYR A 185 15.62 15.46 5.80
C TYR A 185 14.71 14.60 6.69
N PRO A 186 13.53 14.17 6.20
CA PRO A 186 12.64 13.33 6.97
C PRO A 186 13.27 11.98 7.33
N LYS A 187 13.02 11.51 8.54
CA LYS A 187 13.50 10.19 8.99
C LYS A 187 12.67 9.06 8.37
N ASN A 188 13.30 7.92 8.12
CA ASN A 188 12.60 6.74 7.60
C ASN A 188 11.90 6.00 8.73
N GLN A 189 10.57 5.96 8.68
CA GLN A 189 9.74 5.11 9.51
C GLN A 189 9.29 3.90 8.72
N GLN A 190 9.76 2.73 9.13
CA GLN A 190 9.35 1.47 8.51
C GLN A 190 7.83 1.31 8.64
N GLN A 191 7.16 1.19 7.49
CA GLN A 191 5.72 1.03 7.41
C GLN A 191 5.40 -0.43 7.58
N PHE A 192 4.77 -0.76 8.70
CA PHE A 192 4.31 -2.10 8.91
C PHE A 192 2.80 -2.11 9.14
N ARG A 193 2.17 -3.15 8.60
CA ARG A 193 0.76 -3.43 8.82
C ARG A 193 0.62 -4.77 9.52
N ARG A 194 -0.49 -4.94 10.24
CA ARG A 194 -0.87 -6.19 10.90
C ARG A 194 -2.02 -6.81 10.11
N PRO A 195 -1.76 -7.66 9.11
CA PRO A 195 -2.84 -8.31 8.40
C PRO A 195 -3.51 -9.35 9.31
N PHE A 196 -4.81 -9.51 9.13
CA PHE A 196 -5.59 -10.55 9.76
C PHE A 196 -6.72 -11.02 8.84
N PHE A 197 -7.29 -12.17 9.17
CA PHE A 197 -8.51 -12.68 8.57
C PHE A 197 -9.27 -13.55 9.57
N TYR A 198 -10.45 -14.03 9.17
CA TYR A 198 -11.25 -14.90 10.01
C TYR A 198 -11.40 -16.31 9.43
N LYS A 199 -11.12 -17.30 10.28
CA LYS A 199 -11.33 -18.72 10.04
C LYS A 199 -12.77 -19.13 10.36
N TYR A 200 -13.38 -19.82 9.42
CA TYR A 200 -14.72 -20.38 9.54
C TYR A 200 -14.76 -21.87 9.22
N GLY A 201 -15.79 -22.51 9.73
CA GLY A 201 -16.19 -23.89 9.49
C GLY A 201 -17.57 -23.91 8.87
N ARG A 202 -17.70 -24.66 7.77
CA ARG A 202 -18.97 -24.84 7.07
C ARG A 202 -19.43 -26.28 7.19
N GLN A 203 -20.62 -26.47 7.76
CA GLN A 203 -21.24 -27.78 7.97
C GLN A 203 -22.31 -28.12 6.91
N SER A 204 -22.94 -27.11 6.33
CA SER A 204 -24.01 -27.23 5.33
C SER A 204 -23.62 -26.51 4.05
N THR A 205 -24.40 -26.65 2.98
CA THR A 205 -24.22 -25.83 1.78
C THR A 205 -24.61 -24.36 1.99
N ASP A 206 -25.28 -24.02 3.11
CA ASP A 206 -25.68 -22.65 3.44
C ASP A 206 -24.53 -21.83 4.09
N PRO A 207 -24.03 -20.76 3.43
CA PRO A 207 -23.02 -19.87 4.00
C PRO A 207 -23.46 -19.08 5.24
N ALA A 208 -24.76 -18.95 5.48
CA ALA A 208 -25.27 -18.26 6.67
C ALA A 208 -25.00 -19.04 7.97
N GLU A 209 -24.72 -20.34 7.86
CA GLU A 209 -24.42 -21.22 9.00
C GLU A 209 -22.92 -21.32 9.32
N ASP A 210 -22.06 -20.54 8.65
CA ASP A 210 -20.62 -20.54 8.89
C ASP A 210 -20.29 -20.19 10.34
N GLN A 211 -19.57 -21.08 11.04
CA GLN A 211 -19.16 -20.88 12.44
C GLN A 211 -17.69 -20.49 12.54
N LYS A 212 -17.33 -19.62 13.48
CA LYS A 212 -15.92 -19.29 13.76
C LYS A 212 -15.17 -20.53 14.24
N LEU A 213 -13.92 -20.71 13.80
CA LEU A 213 -13.10 -21.84 14.22
C LEU A 213 -11.81 -21.41 14.91
N ALA A 214 -11.61 -21.93 16.12
CA ALA A 214 -10.34 -21.88 16.82
C ALA A 214 -9.44 -23.06 16.45
N GLY A 215 -8.12 -22.89 16.60
CA GLY A 215 -7.15 -23.98 16.50
C GLY A 215 -6.68 -24.35 15.09
N ALA A 216 -6.98 -23.54 14.07
CA ALA A 216 -6.37 -23.70 12.75
C ALA A 216 -4.94 -23.16 12.81
N GLU A 217 -3.95 -23.94 12.40
CA GLU A 217 -2.54 -23.53 12.43
C GLU A 217 -2.08 -23.13 11.02
N PHE A 218 -1.35 -22.01 10.95
CA PHE A 218 -0.83 -21.43 9.73
C PHE A 218 0.66 -21.13 9.84
N ARG A 219 1.40 -21.31 8.73
CA ARG A 219 2.72 -20.69 8.53
C ARG A 219 2.60 -19.52 7.56
N VAL A 220 3.41 -18.48 7.76
CA VAL A 220 3.42 -17.29 6.90
C VAL A 220 4.66 -17.28 6.03
N TYR A 221 4.52 -16.98 4.74
CA TYR A 221 5.65 -16.85 3.84
C TYR A 221 5.48 -15.75 2.80
N LYS A 222 6.58 -15.44 2.12
CA LYS A 222 6.64 -14.63 0.91
C LYS A 222 7.45 -15.34 -0.16
N GLU A 223 7.18 -15.01 -1.41
CA GLU A 223 7.92 -15.52 -2.56
C GLU A 223 8.78 -14.38 -3.15
N LEU A 224 10.08 -14.60 -3.29
CA LEU A 224 11.03 -13.62 -3.85
C LEU A 224 11.99 -14.32 -4.80
N ALA A 225 12.09 -13.83 -6.04
CA ALA A 225 12.99 -14.39 -7.07
C ALA A 225 12.88 -15.93 -7.24
N GLY A 226 11.66 -16.47 -7.14
CA GLY A 226 11.39 -17.91 -7.27
C GLY A 226 11.72 -18.75 -6.04
N LYS A 227 12.09 -18.13 -4.91
CA LYS A 227 12.32 -18.78 -3.62
C LYS A 227 11.22 -18.43 -2.62
N THR A 228 10.95 -19.36 -1.71
CA THR A 228 10.00 -19.17 -0.62
C THR A 228 10.76 -18.85 0.67
N TYR A 229 10.25 -17.88 1.42
CA TYR A 229 10.81 -17.46 2.69
C TYR A 229 9.72 -17.47 3.75
N TYR A 230 9.88 -18.31 4.78
CA TYR A 230 8.95 -18.46 5.89
C TYR A 230 9.29 -17.51 7.03
N LEU A 231 8.26 -16.92 7.64
CA LEU A 231 8.40 -16.04 8.79
C LEU A 231 8.86 -16.86 10.00
N HIS A 232 9.97 -16.44 10.60
CA HIS A 232 10.55 -17.12 11.75
C HIS A 232 10.15 -16.42 13.06
N LYS A 233 10.05 -17.20 14.15
CA LYS A 233 9.62 -16.72 15.47
C LYS A 233 10.63 -15.78 16.13
N ASP A 234 11.91 -16.05 15.95
CA ASP A 234 12.92 -15.11 16.43
C ASP A 234 12.97 -13.90 15.52
N LYS A 235 13.11 -12.72 16.12
CA LYS A 235 13.38 -11.49 15.37
C LYS A 235 14.84 -11.49 14.94
N TYR A 236 15.09 -10.93 13.76
CA TYR A 236 16.44 -10.61 13.30
C TYR A 236 16.54 -9.10 13.19
N ASN A 237 17.49 -8.52 13.92
CA ASN A 237 17.83 -7.10 13.76
C ASN A 237 16.64 -6.15 13.98
N ASN A 238 15.90 -6.39 15.08
CA ASN A 238 14.66 -5.67 15.44
C ASN A 238 13.55 -5.73 14.36
N ASN A 239 13.64 -6.68 13.44
CA ASN A 239 12.68 -6.92 12.38
C ASN A 239 12.33 -8.42 12.30
N ASN A 240 11.37 -8.77 11.45
CA ASN A 240 11.03 -10.16 11.17
C ASN A 240 12.22 -10.89 10.54
N ALA A 241 12.59 -12.04 11.10
CA ALA A 241 13.49 -12.97 10.45
C ALA A 241 12.73 -13.84 9.44
N TRP A 242 13.43 -14.29 8.40
CA TRP A 242 12.87 -15.14 7.37
C TRP A 242 13.84 -16.27 7.05
N VAL A 243 13.33 -17.49 6.92
CA VAL A 243 14.13 -18.70 6.63
C VAL A 243 13.65 -19.36 5.33
N GLU A 244 14.57 -19.93 4.57
CA GLU A 244 14.27 -20.66 3.32
C GLU A 244 13.95 -22.14 3.59
N ASP A 245 14.53 -22.72 4.65
CA ASP A 245 14.28 -24.10 5.05
C ASP A 245 12.86 -24.24 5.63
N GLU A 246 11.99 -24.95 4.92
CA GLU A 246 10.60 -25.16 5.33
C GLU A 246 10.44 -26.12 6.52
N THR A 247 11.52 -26.83 6.89
CA THR A 247 11.54 -27.78 8.00
C THR A 247 12.06 -27.17 9.31
N ASP A 248 12.44 -25.89 9.28
CA ASP A 248 12.94 -25.16 10.43
C ASP A 248 11.88 -25.07 11.55
N GLU A 249 12.20 -25.62 12.72
CA GLU A 249 11.33 -25.63 13.92
C GLU A 249 11.08 -24.22 14.52
N GLY A 250 11.81 -23.23 14.02
CA GLY A 250 11.68 -21.83 14.33
C GLY A 250 10.66 -21.09 13.47
N ILE A 251 10.07 -21.73 12.45
CA ILE A 251 8.97 -21.12 11.67
C ILE A 251 7.81 -20.76 12.60
N LEU A 252 7.35 -19.51 12.51
CA LEU A 252 6.23 -19.01 13.29
C LEU A 252 4.95 -19.77 12.90
N GLN A 253 4.29 -20.36 13.91
CA GLN A 253 2.95 -20.91 13.78
C GLN A 253 1.93 -19.89 14.31
N VAL A 254 0.98 -19.51 13.46
CA VAL A 254 -0.13 -18.62 13.79
C VAL A 254 -1.37 -19.46 13.96
N VAL A 255 -2.07 -19.32 15.09
CA VAL A 255 -3.23 -20.15 15.43
C VAL A 255 -4.48 -19.30 15.47
N SER A 256 -5.57 -19.77 14.86
CA SER A 256 -6.86 -19.08 14.95
C SER A 256 -7.41 -19.09 16.38
N ASP A 257 -7.86 -17.94 16.87
CA ASP A 257 -8.39 -17.80 18.23
C ASP A 257 -9.85 -18.28 18.37
N GLN A 258 -10.43 -18.11 19.55
CA GLN A 258 -11.83 -18.48 19.84
C GLN A 258 -12.87 -17.71 18.99
N ASN A 259 -12.50 -16.54 18.46
CA ASN A 259 -13.31 -15.75 17.53
C ASN A 259 -12.99 -16.06 16.07
N GLY A 260 -12.17 -17.09 15.82
CA GLY A 260 -11.64 -17.45 14.51
C GLY A 260 -10.67 -16.42 13.94
N LEU A 261 -10.20 -15.45 14.72
CA LEU A 261 -9.23 -14.45 14.28
C LEU A 261 -7.87 -15.12 14.06
N VAL A 262 -7.30 -14.93 12.88
CA VAL A 262 -5.91 -15.26 12.55
C VAL A 262 -5.17 -13.95 12.35
N GLU A 263 -4.27 -13.63 13.26
CA GLU A 263 -3.47 -12.39 13.22
C GLU A 263 -2.02 -12.65 13.63
N LEU A 264 -1.13 -11.76 13.22
CA LEU A 264 0.30 -11.88 13.46
C LEU A 264 0.77 -11.35 14.82
N ALA A 265 -0.14 -11.08 15.77
CA ALA A 265 0.15 -10.54 17.09
C ALA A 265 1.22 -9.42 17.04
N GLU A 266 2.44 -9.67 17.54
CA GLU A 266 3.56 -8.73 17.58
C GLU A 266 4.33 -8.58 16.25
N TYR A 267 4.15 -9.48 15.28
CA TYR A 267 4.77 -9.42 13.97
C TYR A 267 4.00 -8.48 13.05
N ILE A 268 4.78 -7.76 12.25
CA ILE A 268 4.29 -6.65 11.45
C ILE A 268 4.91 -6.79 10.06
N LEU A 269 4.10 -6.70 9.00
CA LEU A 269 4.55 -6.96 7.64
C LEU A 269 4.62 -5.65 6.85
N PRO A 270 5.71 -5.39 6.11
CA PRO A 270 5.76 -4.24 5.20
C PRO A 270 4.88 -4.47 3.97
N ALA A 271 4.70 -3.42 3.16
CA ALA A 271 4.02 -3.52 1.87
C ALA A 271 4.58 -4.67 1.03
N GLY A 272 3.70 -5.39 0.34
CA GLY A 272 4.06 -6.57 -0.43
C GLY A 272 2.98 -7.65 -0.44
N THR A 273 3.33 -8.79 -1.05
CA THR A 273 2.46 -9.97 -1.13
C THR A 273 2.98 -11.07 -0.22
N TYR A 274 2.09 -11.61 0.60
CA TYR A 274 2.37 -12.67 1.55
C TYR A 274 1.32 -13.76 1.44
N PHE A 275 1.62 -14.91 2.02
CA PHE A 275 0.74 -16.05 2.03
C PHE A 275 0.68 -16.66 3.43
N PHE A 276 -0.52 -16.97 3.86
CA PHE A 276 -0.77 -17.83 5.02
C PHE A 276 -1.13 -19.20 4.49
N GLU A 277 -0.32 -20.19 4.84
CA GLU A 277 -0.57 -21.59 4.50
C GLU A 277 -1.07 -22.35 5.71
N GLU A 278 -2.28 -22.91 5.59
CA GLU A 278 -2.88 -23.72 6.64
C GLU A 278 -2.15 -25.06 6.70
N THR A 279 -1.46 -25.31 7.82
CA THR A 279 -0.69 -26.54 8.07
C THR A 279 -1.51 -27.57 8.83
N LYS A 280 -2.50 -27.11 9.61
CA LYS A 280 -3.37 -27.98 10.40
C LYS A 280 -4.77 -27.40 10.52
N ALA A 281 -5.77 -28.19 10.14
CA ALA A 281 -7.17 -27.84 10.35
C ALA A 281 -7.59 -28.01 11.83
N PRO A 282 -8.59 -27.24 12.29
CA PRO A 282 -9.31 -27.50 13.53
C PRO A 282 -9.91 -28.91 13.59
N GLU A 283 -10.10 -29.43 14.80
CA GLU A 283 -10.70 -30.75 15.02
C GLU A 283 -12.09 -30.86 14.36
N GLY A 284 -12.33 -31.98 13.67
CA GLY A 284 -13.60 -32.22 12.95
C GLY A 284 -13.72 -31.51 11.60
N TYR A 285 -12.70 -30.77 11.16
CA TYR A 285 -12.69 -30.05 9.88
C TYR A 285 -11.54 -30.49 8.98
N GLU A 286 -11.68 -30.26 7.68
CA GLU A 286 -10.65 -30.49 6.67
C GLU A 286 -10.27 -29.21 5.92
N ILE A 287 -8.98 -29.08 5.61
CA ILE A 287 -8.42 -27.96 4.85
C ILE A 287 -8.96 -28.03 3.41
N THR A 288 -9.54 -26.93 2.91
CA THR A 288 -10.02 -26.86 1.52
C THR A 288 -8.89 -26.44 0.58
N ALA A 289 -9.09 -26.64 -0.73
CA ALA A 289 -8.13 -26.16 -1.72
C ALA A 289 -7.92 -24.64 -1.63
N ASP A 290 -8.99 -23.89 -1.40
CA ASP A 290 -8.95 -22.43 -1.29
C ASP A 290 -8.40 -21.95 0.06
N SER A 291 -8.66 -22.66 1.17
CA SER A 291 -8.16 -22.27 2.50
C SER A 291 -6.69 -22.61 2.72
N ARG A 292 -6.15 -23.60 1.99
CA ARG A 292 -4.75 -24.01 2.15
C ARG A 292 -3.78 -22.87 1.90
N LYS A 293 -4.04 -21.97 0.94
CA LYS A 293 -3.18 -20.81 0.65
C LYS A 293 -4.02 -19.54 0.57
N VAL A 294 -3.93 -18.72 1.62
CA VAL A 294 -4.57 -17.41 1.69
C VAL A 294 -3.57 -16.35 1.28
N LYS A 295 -3.84 -15.61 0.22
CA LYS A 295 -2.97 -14.51 -0.25
C LYS A 295 -3.36 -13.22 0.46
N ILE A 296 -2.36 -12.49 0.95
CA ILE A 296 -2.48 -11.17 1.57
C ILE A 296 -1.71 -10.17 0.73
N GLU A 297 -2.37 -9.09 0.31
CA GLU A 297 -1.76 -7.99 -0.41
C GLU A 297 -1.80 -6.74 0.47
N ILE A 298 -0.63 -6.30 0.88
CA ILE A 298 -0.43 -5.11 1.71
C ILE A 298 0.00 -3.97 0.78
N PRO A 299 -0.87 -3.00 0.50
CA PRO A 299 -0.50 -1.87 -0.36
C PRO A 299 0.52 -0.96 0.33
N ALA A 300 1.27 -0.21 -0.47
CA ALA A 300 2.19 0.82 0.04
C ALA A 300 1.43 2.01 0.66
N SER A 301 0.21 2.30 0.17
CA SER A 301 -0.65 3.37 0.69
C SER A 301 -1.59 2.89 1.80
N PHE A 302 -1.80 3.71 2.83
CA PHE A 302 -2.78 3.45 3.89
C PHE A 302 -4.21 3.82 3.49
N SER A 303 -4.37 4.67 2.46
CA SER A 303 -5.69 4.93 1.88
C SER A 303 -6.25 3.69 1.16
N GLU A 304 -5.39 2.73 0.85
CA GLU A 304 -5.79 1.46 0.26
C GLU A 304 -5.93 0.35 1.33
N PRO A 305 -7.03 -0.41 1.31
CA PRO A 305 -7.23 -1.49 2.24
C PRO A 305 -6.35 -2.70 1.90
N ILE A 306 -5.90 -3.42 2.93
CA ILE A 306 -5.28 -4.74 2.76
C ILE A 306 -6.31 -5.68 2.14
N ARG A 307 -5.89 -6.40 1.09
CA ARG A 307 -6.73 -7.39 0.42
C ARG A 307 -6.38 -8.79 0.89
N VAL A 308 -7.41 -9.56 1.22
CA VAL A 308 -7.34 -10.98 1.53
C VAL A 308 -7.97 -11.73 0.38
N THR A 309 -7.22 -12.63 -0.24
CA THR A 309 -7.68 -13.42 -1.38
C THR A 309 -7.67 -14.91 -1.02
N VAL A 310 -8.83 -15.54 -1.16
CA VAL A 310 -9.10 -16.95 -0.86
C VAL A 310 -9.70 -17.58 -2.11
N GLY A 311 -8.96 -18.46 -2.78
CA GLY A 311 -9.34 -18.94 -4.11
C GLY A 311 -9.53 -17.78 -5.10
N SER A 312 -10.72 -17.66 -5.68
CA SER A 312 -11.08 -16.56 -6.60
C SER A 312 -11.72 -15.34 -5.92
N ILE A 313 -11.92 -15.36 -4.60
CA ILE A 313 -12.60 -14.30 -3.86
C ILE A 313 -11.57 -13.37 -3.23
N SER A 314 -11.67 -12.08 -3.50
CA SER A 314 -10.84 -11.04 -2.86
C SER A 314 -11.73 -10.07 -2.07
N SER A 315 -11.39 -9.84 -0.80
CA SER A 315 -12.16 -8.99 0.11
C SER A 315 -11.25 -8.12 0.98
N SER A 316 -11.84 -7.21 1.75
CA SER A 316 -11.13 -6.56 2.86
C SER A 316 -10.89 -7.56 4.01
N MET A 317 -9.99 -7.22 4.95
CA MET A 317 -9.70 -8.07 6.12
C MET A 317 -10.95 -8.35 6.97
N ASN A 318 -11.76 -7.33 7.24
CA ASN A 318 -12.96 -7.42 8.08
C ASN A 318 -14.03 -8.35 7.49
N GLU A 319 -14.07 -8.46 6.17
CA GLU A 319 -15.07 -9.26 5.44
C GLU A 319 -14.54 -10.64 5.03
N SER A 320 -13.25 -10.90 5.27
CA SER A 320 -12.60 -12.14 4.84
C SER A 320 -13.16 -13.36 5.57
N LYS A 321 -13.36 -14.45 4.82
CA LYS A 321 -13.77 -15.75 5.35
C LYS A 321 -12.90 -16.85 4.75
N VAL A 322 -12.10 -17.49 5.60
CA VAL A 322 -11.26 -18.64 5.24
C VAL A 322 -11.93 -19.91 5.75
N ILE A 323 -12.49 -20.72 4.84
CA ILE A 323 -13.45 -21.77 5.19
C ILE A 323 -12.81 -23.16 5.14
N ASN A 324 -12.99 -23.92 6.22
CA ASN A 324 -12.83 -25.38 6.21
C ASN A 324 -14.19 -26.05 6.17
N LEU A 325 -14.26 -27.23 5.56
CA LEU A 325 -15.47 -28.03 5.55
C LEU A 325 -15.45 -29.00 6.74
N LYS A 326 -16.62 -29.21 7.35
CA LYS A 326 -16.76 -30.24 8.38
C LYS A 326 -16.54 -31.60 7.73
N LYS A 327 -15.75 -32.47 8.37
CA LYS A 327 -15.59 -33.85 7.93
C LYS A 327 -16.97 -34.51 7.99
N THR A 328 -17.37 -35.15 6.90
CA THR A 328 -18.53 -36.03 6.90
C THR A 328 -18.10 -37.38 7.46
N ASP A 329 -18.75 -37.81 8.54
CA ASP A 329 -18.67 -39.21 8.98
C ASP A 329 -19.37 -40.06 7.91
N VAL A 330 -18.62 -40.56 6.93
CA VAL A 330 -19.12 -41.65 6.09
C VAL A 330 -18.97 -42.91 6.93
N PRO A 331 -20.07 -43.56 7.36
CA PRO A 331 -19.97 -44.84 8.06
C PRO A 331 -19.19 -45.80 7.15
N PRO A 332 -18.33 -46.68 7.71
CA PRO A 332 -17.75 -47.77 6.93
C PRO A 332 -18.88 -48.47 6.19
N ALA A 333 -18.76 -48.62 4.87
CA ALA A 333 -19.73 -49.42 4.11
C ALA A 333 -19.84 -50.77 4.81
N GLU A 334 -21.05 -51.15 5.23
CA GLU A 334 -21.28 -52.47 5.82
C GLU A 334 -20.70 -53.53 4.87
N PRO A 335 -19.92 -54.50 5.36
CA PRO A 335 -19.45 -55.59 4.52
C PRO A 335 -20.68 -56.26 3.90
N ASN A 336 -20.74 -56.33 2.57
CA ASN A 336 -21.79 -57.09 1.90
C ASN A 336 -21.78 -58.52 2.48
N GLU A 337 -22.92 -58.97 3.03
CA GLU A 337 -23.07 -60.36 3.47
C GLU A 337 -22.71 -61.30 2.30
N PRO A 338 -21.99 -62.41 2.56
CA PRO A 338 -21.74 -63.39 1.51
C PRO A 338 -23.06 -63.98 1.03
N ASP A 339 -23.33 -63.92 -0.27
CA ASP A 339 -24.46 -64.63 -0.87
C ASP A 339 -24.43 -66.11 -0.46
N GLY A 340 -25.52 -66.57 0.15
CA GLY A 340 -25.71 -67.97 0.55
C GLY A 340 -25.65 -68.93 -0.65
N PRO A 341 -25.41 -70.24 -0.41
CA PRO A 341 -25.19 -71.20 -1.47
C PRO A 341 -26.45 -71.38 -2.32
N THR A 342 -26.37 -71.00 -3.59
CA THR A 342 -27.43 -71.19 -4.58
C THR A 342 -27.58 -72.68 -4.89
N THR A 343 -28.75 -73.24 -4.61
CA THR A 343 -29.10 -74.59 -5.02
C THR A 343 -29.28 -74.63 -6.54
N GLY A 344 -28.53 -75.53 -7.17
CA GLY A 344 -28.54 -75.69 -8.62
C GLY A 344 -29.90 -76.13 -9.17
N ARG A 345 -30.38 -75.43 -10.19
CA ARG A 345 -31.37 -75.95 -11.14
C ARG A 345 -30.93 -75.63 -12.56
N LEU A 346 -30.85 -76.68 -13.37
CA LEU A 346 -30.48 -76.71 -14.79
C LEU A 346 -31.42 -75.85 -15.67
N PRO A 347 -30.97 -75.43 -16.88
CA PRO A 347 -31.62 -74.39 -17.68
C PRO A 347 -32.82 -74.92 -18.48
N SER A 348 -33.83 -74.08 -18.67
CA SER A 348 -34.93 -74.31 -19.61
C SER A 348 -34.95 -73.20 -20.66
N THR A 349 -34.79 -73.59 -21.93
CA THR A 349 -34.82 -72.77 -23.13
C THR A 349 -36.24 -72.58 -23.65
N ALA A 350 -36.75 -71.35 -23.66
CA ALA A 350 -37.80 -70.91 -24.59
C ALA A 350 -37.91 -69.38 -24.64
N GLY A 351 -37.70 -68.80 -25.83
CA GLY A 351 -38.53 -67.70 -26.32
C GLY A 351 -38.09 -66.25 -26.07
N THR A 352 -37.43 -65.68 -27.09
CA THR A 352 -37.76 -64.40 -27.75
C THR A 352 -37.28 -63.07 -27.13
N SER A 353 -36.25 -62.52 -27.79
CA SER A 353 -35.99 -61.09 -28.11
C SER A 353 -35.97 -60.08 -26.95
N SER A 354 -34.82 -59.52 -26.57
CA SER A 354 -34.08 -58.56 -27.40
C SER A 354 -32.65 -58.38 -26.88
N VAL A 355 -31.71 -58.39 -27.81
CA VAL A 355 -30.28 -58.18 -27.57
C VAL A 355 -30.05 -56.67 -27.42
N SER A 356 -29.62 -56.22 -26.25
CA SER A 356 -28.66 -55.11 -26.17
C SER A 356 -27.46 -55.58 -25.38
N LYS A 357 -26.34 -55.62 -26.09
CA LYS A 357 -25.07 -56.22 -25.70
C LYS A 357 -24.36 -55.26 -24.74
N ALA A 358 -24.29 -55.59 -23.46
CA ALA A 358 -23.39 -54.93 -22.53
C ALA A 358 -21.94 -55.19 -22.99
N ALA A 359 -21.31 -54.16 -23.56
CA ALA A 359 -19.89 -54.18 -23.85
C ALA A 359 -19.12 -54.06 -22.53
N ARG A 360 -18.37 -55.11 -22.17
CA ARG A 360 -17.27 -55.04 -21.21
C ARG A 360 -16.23 -54.08 -21.77
N ASN A 361 -16.13 -52.89 -21.21
CA ASN A 361 -14.97 -52.03 -21.39
C ASN A 361 -13.90 -52.43 -20.36
N LEU A 362 -12.78 -52.94 -20.86
CA LEU A 362 -11.51 -53.02 -20.12
C LEU A 362 -10.89 -51.61 -20.07
N PRO A 363 -10.07 -51.27 -19.06
CA PRO A 363 -9.37 -49.99 -19.03
C PRO A 363 -8.35 -49.91 -20.18
N GLN A 364 -8.46 -48.87 -21.00
CA GLN A 364 -7.43 -48.52 -21.99
C GLN A 364 -6.33 -47.70 -21.30
N THR A 365 -5.09 -48.17 -21.38
CA THR A 365 -3.90 -47.41 -21.02
C THR A 365 -3.55 -46.41 -22.13
N GLY A 366 -2.98 -45.29 -21.72
CA GLY A 366 -2.99 -44.02 -22.44
C GLY A 366 -2.24 -43.98 -23.78
N MET A 367 -2.81 -43.18 -24.69
CA MET A 367 -2.10 -42.30 -25.61
C MET A 367 -3.14 -41.40 -26.30
N GLN A 368 -3.50 -40.28 -25.68
CA GLN A 368 -4.19 -39.19 -26.37
C GLN A 368 -3.60 -37.86 -25.88
N GLN A 369 -2.64 -37.35 -26.66
CA GLN A 369 -2.31 -35.93 -26.90
C GLN A 369 -0.87 -35.83 -27.43
N ALA A 370 -0.58 -36.44 -28.59
CA ALA A 370 0.66 -36.19 -29.34
C ALA A 370 0.48 -35.13 -30.46
N GLY A 371 -0.76 -34.75 -30.78
CA GLY A 371 -1.06 -33.83 -31.88
C GLY A 371 -0.72 -32.36 -31.59
N SER A 372 -0.81 -31.90 -30.34
CA SER A 372 -0.54 -30.50 -29.97
C SER A 372 0.95 -30.17 -29.90
N LEU A 373 1.80 -31.15 -29.57
CA LEU A 373 3.27 -30.95 -29.48
C LEU A 373 3.92 -30.82 -30.88
N ILE A 374 3.37 -31.49 -31.90
CA ILE A 374 3.86 -31.35 -33.28
C ILE A 374 3.56 -29.94 -33.81
N LEU A 375 2.39 -29.39 -33.51
CA LEU A 375 2.03 -28.04 -33.94
C LEU A 375 2.91 -26.96 -33.27
N LEU A 376 3.21 -27.13 -31.98
CA LEU A 376 4.10 -26.22 -31.25
C LEU A 376 5.54 -26.25 -31.80
N GLY A 377 6.03 -27.45 -32.17
CA GLY A 377 7.35 -27.62 -32.77
C GLY A 377 7.51 -26.90 -34.11
N VAL A 378 6.51 -26.94 -34.98
CA VAL A 378 6.53 -26.23 -36.28
C VAL A 378 6.56 -24.70 -36.08
N ILE A 379 5.82 -24.18 -35.10
CA ILE A 379 5.80 -22.74 -34.79
C ILE A 379 7.17 -22.26 -34.30
N LEU A 380 7.84 -23.03 -33.44
CA LEU A 380 9.18 -22.70 -32.94
C LEU A 380 10.24 -22.68 -34.05
N VAL A 381 10.15 -23.59 -35.03
CA VAL A 381 11.07 -23.61 -36.18
C VAL A 381 10.85 -22.39 -37.08
N ILE A 382 9.59 -21.98 -37.32
CA ILE A 382 9.29 -20.77 -38.12
C ILE A 382 9.79 -19.50 -37.42
N LEU A 383 9.65 -19.41 -36.09
CA LEU A 383 10.18 -18.31 -35.29
C LEU A 383 11.71 -18.25 -35.33
N ALA A 384 12.39 -19.40 -35.20
CA ALA A 384 13.85 -19.47 -35.29
C ALA A 384 14.36 -19.00 -36.67
N VAL A 385 13.73 -19.46 -37.75
CA VAL A 385 14.07 -19.04 -39.13
C VAL A 385 13.82 -17.54 -39.33
N SER A 386 12.75 -16.98 -38.77
CA SER A 386 12.44 -15.55 -38.87
C SER A 386 13.46 -14.68 -38.11
N ILE A 387 13.90 -15.12 -36.92
CA ILE A 387 14.93 -14.41 -36.14
C ILE A 387 16.27 -14.42 -36.88
N ILE A 388 16.66 -15.56 -37.46
CA ILE A 388 17.91 -15.68 -38.23
C ILE A 388 17.86 -14.80 -39.48
N ARG A 389 16.75 -14.77 -40.22
CA ARG A 389 16.58 -13.87 -41.37
C ARG A 389 16.64 -12.39 -40.98
N LYS A 390 16.04 -12.01 -39.84
CA LYS A 390 16.07 -10.62 -39.37
C LYS A 390 17.48 -10.19 -38.96
N ARG A 391 18.25 -11.10 -38.34
CA ARG A 391 19.66 -10.85 -37.99
C ARG A 391 20.53 -10.65 -39.23
N ASN A 392 20.38 -11.49 -40.25
CA ASN A 392 21.19 -11.41 -41.46
C ASN A 392 20.86 -10.17 -42.33
N HIS A 393 19.62 -9.67 -42.29
CA HIS A 393 19.27 -8.40 -42.96
C HIS A 393 19.76 -7.14 -42.25
N THR A 394 20.27 -7.25 -41.02
CA THR A 394 20.81 -6.10 -40.27
C THR A 394 22.30 -5.90 -40.56
N GLU A 395 22.98 -6.88 -41.15
CA GLU A 395 24.42 -6.82 -41.47
C GLU A 395 24.74 -6.38 -42.91
N GLU A 396 23.75 -6.25 -43.81
CA GLU A 396 23.94 -5.72 -45.18
C GLU A 396 23.63 -4.21 -45.31
N GLY A 397 23.39 -3.52 -44.20
CA GLY A 397 22.99 -2.11 -44.15
C GLY A 397 23.85 -1.23 -43.24
N GLN A 398 25.17 -1.40 -43.25
CA GLN A 398 26.15 -0.40 -42.81
C GLN A 398 27.39 -0.40 -43.71
#